data_AF-A0A451DEX3-F1
#
_entry.id   AF-A0A451DEX3-F1
#
_cell.length_a   1.000
_cell.length_b   1.000
_cell.length_c   1.000
_cell.angle_alpha   90.00
_cell.angle_beta   90.00
_cell.angle_gamma   90.00
#
_symmetry.space_group_name_H-M   'P 1'
#
loop_
_entity.id
_entity.type
_entity.pdbx_description
1 polymer ?
#
loop_
_entity_poly.entity_id
_entity_poly.type
_entity_poly.pdbx_seq_one_letter_code
_entity_poly.pdbx_strand_id
1 'polypeptide(L)'
;MKKNKFMTFLKKYFYLFFCIGLFSLSICTIVMGRNYKLRNNDKNIEEFKEITDNLQKKKVDLVRNKQNFLRKNQNIYSILIGINLSKQFFLQKKYTQAIDVLKRILIITEEENLILYIKLNLVKIYVKKKDFSPALDIIRTVNNSEWNELFQQYKKFILLKKRSQ
;
A
#
# COMPACT_ATOMS: atom_id res chain seq x y z
N MET A 1 29.21 63.67 -3.22
CA MET A 1 29.18 62.83 -1.99
C MET A 1 27.90 61.98 -1.79
N LYS A 2 26.99 61.82 -2.78
CA LYS A 2 25.74 61.01 -2.63
C LYS A 2 25.87 59.52 -3.02
N LYS A 3 26.88 59.15 -3.82
CA LYS A 3 27.05 57.78 -4.37
C LYS A 3 27.32 56.72 -3.29
N ASN A 4 28.03 57.07 -2.21
CA ASN A 4 28.36 56.13 -1.14
C ASN A 4 27.13 55.70 -0.32
N LYS A 5 26.21 56.61 0.04
CA LYS A 5 24.99 56.25 0.82
C LYS A 5 24.05 55.31 0.05
N PHE A 6 23.97 55.45 -1.27
CA PHE A 6 23.12 54.61 -2.13
C PHE A 6 23.65 53.17 -2.24
N MET A 7 24.98 52.99 -2.35
CA MET A 7 25.61 51.66 -2.36
C MET A 7 25.43 50.91 -1.03
N THR A 8 25.52 51.61 0.11
CA THR A 8 25.27 51.00 1.43
C THR A 8 23.80 50.62 1.62
N PHE A 9 22.88 51.45 1.09
CA PHE A 9 21.45 51.15 1.07
C PHE A 9 21.17 49.88 0.23
N LEU A 10 21.65 49.84 -1.01
CA LEU A 10 21.52 48.66 -1.89
C LEU A 10 22.04 47.37 -1.25
N LYS A 11 23.23 47.40 -0.62
CA LYS A 11 23.78 46.22 0.07
C LYS A 11 22.90 45.77 1.25
N LYS A 12 22.25 46.68 1.97
CA LYS A 12 21.35 46.35 3.09
C LYS A 12 20.06 45.67 2.63
N TYR A 13 19.46 46.15 1.54
CA TYR A 13 18.22 45.56 1.00
C TYR A 13 18.47 44.36 0.07
N PHE A 14 19.69 44.21 -0.48
CA PHE A 14 20.06 43.06 -1.31
C PHE A 14 19.89 41.74 -0.56
N TYR A 15 20.42 41.63 0.67
CA TYR A 15 20.24 40.42 1.48
C TYR A 15 18.77 40.17 1.84
N LEU A 16 18.01 41.22 2.15
CA LEU A 16 16.58 41.08 2.45
C LEU A 16 15.80 40.57 1.22
N PHE A 17 16.05 41.16 0.05
CA PHE A 17 15.42 40.74 -1.20
C PHE A 17 15.80 39.31 -1.60
N PHE A 18 17.08 38.96 -1.41
CA PHE A 18 17.58 37.61 -1.62
C PHE A 18 16.89 36.59 -0.70
N CYS A 19 16.77 36.91 0.60
CA CYS A 19 16.03 36.06 1.55
C CYS A 19 14.56 35.90 1.15
N ILE A 20 13.87 36.98 0.78
CA ILE A 20 12.47 36.93 0.32
C ILE A 20 12.35 36.06 -0.94
N GLY A 21 13.31 36.15 -1.87
CA GLY A 21 13.37 35.30 -3.06
C GLY A 21 13.55 33.81 -2.73
N LEU A 22 14.40 33.48 -1.75
CA LEU A 22 14.56 32.09 -1.30
C LEU A 22 13.29 31.57 -0.60
N PHE A 23 12.64 32.39 0.22
CA PHE A 23 11.36 32.05 0.84
C PHE A 23 10.24 31.87 -0.19
N SER A 24 10.18 32.70 -1.24
CA SER A 24 9.16 32.53 -2.27
C SER A 24 9.37 31.24 -3.07
N LEU A 25 10.61 30.89 -3.41
CA LEU A 25 10.94 29.63 -4.08
C LEU A 25 10.61 28.41 -3.20
N SER A 26 10.87 28.47 -1.89
CA SER A 26 10.53 27.38 -0.98
C SER A 26 9.01 27.20 -0.85
N ILE A 27 8.24 28.29 -0.77
CA ILE A 27 6.77 28.23 -0.78
C ILE A 27 6.26 27.67 -2.11
N CYS A 28 6.79 28.12 -3.25
CA CYS A 28 6.40 27.64 -4.57
C CYS A 28 6.63 26.13 -4.74
N THR A 29 7.78 25.63 -4.29
CA THR A 29 8.09 24.18 -4.35
C THR A 29 7.15 23.36 -3.47
N ILE A 30 6.84 23.83 -2.25
CA ILE A 30 5.88 23.18 -1.35
C ILE A 30 4.48 23.13 -1.96
N VAL A 31 3.98 24.26 -2.49
CA VAL A 31 2.65 24.36 -3.10
C VAL A 31 2.55 23.46 -4.33
N MET A 32 3.55 23.49 -5.21
CA MET A 32 3.56 22.66 -6.42
C MET A 32 3.63 21.17 -6.09
N GLY A 33 4.41 20.79 -5.06
CA GLY A 33 4.46 19.42 -4.55
C GLY A 33 3.11 18.95 -3.98
N ARG A 34 2.41 19.81 -3.23
CA ARG A 34 1.06 19.51 -2.72
C ARG A 34 0.05 19.32 -3.85
N ASN A 35 0.03 20.23 -4.83
CA ASN A 35 -0.89 20.15 -5.96
C ASN A 35 -0.65 18.91 -6.83
N TYR A 36 0.62 18.54 -7.03
CA TYR A 36 0.98 17.29 -7.71
C TYR A 36 0.44 16.07 -6.96
N LYS A 37 0.63 16.01 -5.63
CA LYS A 37 0.14 14.91 -4.79
C LYS A 37 -1.40 14.82 -4.82
N LEU A 38 -2.11 15.94 -4.74
CA LEU A 38 -3.57 16.00 -4.83
C LEU A 38 -4.06 15.45 -6.17
N ARG A 39 -3.53 15.96 -7.28
CA ARG A 39 -3.90 15.48 -8.63
C ARG A 39 -3.62 13.99 -8.83
N ASN A 40 -2.54 13.48 -8.24
CA ASN A 40 -2.24 12.05 -8.27
C ASN A 40 -3.24 11.23 -7.45
N ASN A 41 -3.66 11.74 -6.28
CA ASN A 41 -4.70 11.10 -5.48
C ASN A 41 -6.04 11.05 -6.22
N ASP A 42 -6.44 12.13 -6.90
CA ASP A 42 -7.69 12.17 -7.68
C ASP A 42 -7.67 11.09 -8.77
N LYS A 43 -6.57 11.00 -9.53
CA LYS A 43 -6.37 9.94 -10.53
C LYS A 43 -6.44 8.53 -9.93
N ASN A 44 -5.84 8.33 -8.77
CA ASN A 44 -5.87 7.04 -8.08
C ASN A 44 -7.28 6.65 -7.64
N ILE A 45 -8.06 7.63 -7.17
CA ILE A 45 -9.47 7.44 -6.80
C ILE A 45 -10.29 7.10 -8.03
N GLU A 46 -10.08 7.79 -9.15
CA GLU A 46 -10.76 7.50 -10.43
C GLU A 46 -10.44 6.09 -10.95
N GLU A 47 -9.16 5.71 -11.03
CA GLU A 47 -8.75 4.37 -11.50
C GLU A 47 -9.26 3.28 -10.56
N PHE A 48 -9.27 3.54 -9.23
CA PHE A 48 -9.86 2.63 -8.25
C PHE A 48 -11.38 2.46 -8.45
N LYS A 49 -12.10 3.57 -8.65
CA LYS A 49 -13.54 3.56 -8.93
C LYS A 49 -13.83 2.77 -10.20
N GLU A 50 -13.08 2.97 -11.26
CA GLU A 50 -13.26 2.24 -12.52
C GLU A 50 -13.10 0.72 -12.34
N ILE A 51 -12.05 0.27 -11.62
CA ILE A 51 -11.85 -1.15 -11.34
C ILE A 51 -13.02 -1.70 -10.50
N THR A 52 -13.47 -0.95 -9.49
CA THR A 52 -14.56 -1.36 -8.60
C THR A 52 -15.91 -1.42 -9.32
N ASP A 53 -16.17 -0.45 -10.19
CA ASP A 53 -17.36 -0.40 -11.04
C ASP A 53 -17.43 -1.60 -11.99
N ASN A 54 -16.29 -1.94 -12.61
CA ASN A 54 -16.19 -3.10 -13.50
C ASN A 54 -16.46 -4.40 -12.74
N LEU A 55 -15.96 -4.51 -11.50
CA LEU A 55 -16.28 -5.62 -10.60
C LEU A 55 -17.79 -5.71 -10.28
N GLN A 56 -18.41 -4.59 -9.89
CA GLN A 56 -19.82 -4.56 -9.51
C GLN A 56 -20.74 -4.88 -10.69
N LYS A 57 -20.42 -4.34 -11.87
CA LYS A 57 -21.18 -4.56 -13.11
C LYS A 57 -20.93 -5.95 -13.73
N LYS A 58 -20.18 -6.84 -13.04
CA LYS A 58 -19.74 -8.16 -13.54
C LYS A 58 -19.10 -8.10 -14.94
N LYS A 59 -18.48 -6.96 -15.28
CA LYS A 59 -17.72 -6.83 -16.51
C LYS A 59 -16.44 -7.67 -16.38
N VAL A 60 -15.82 -7.99 -17.52
CA VAL A 60 -14.52 -8.66 -17.53
C VAL A 60 -13.49 -7.69 -16.97
N ASP A 61 -13.27 -7.79 -15.66
CA ASP A 61 -12.24 -7.05 -14.98
C ASP A 61 -10.88 -7.73 -15.22
N LEU A 62 -9.99 -6.97 -15.85
CA LEU A 62 -8.71 -7.48 -16.30
C LEU A 62 -7.76 -7.58 -15.11
N VAL A 63 -7.27 -8.80 -14.84
CA VAL A 63 -6.15 -9.06 -13.92
C VAL A 63 -4.99 -8.08 -14.17
N ARG A 64 -4.74 -7.75 -15.44
CA ARG A 64 -3.74 -6.77 -15.87
C ARG A 64 -3.98 -5.38 -15.29
N ASN A 65 -5.23 -4.90 -15.24
CA ASN A 65 -5.56 -3.58 -14.71
C ASN A 65 -5.25 -3.51 -13.22
N LYS A 66 -5.67 -4.52 -12.44
CA LYS A 66 -5.32 -4.62 -11.01
C LYS A 66 -3.81 -4.68 -10.79
N GLN A 67 -3.10 -5.49 -11.56
CA GLN A 67 -1.64 -5.58 -11.45
C GLN A 67 -0.95 -4.25 -11.77
N ASN A 68 -1.43 -3.54 -12.79
CA ASN A 68 -0.94 -2.21 -13.14
C ASN A 68 -1.21 -1.20 -12.03
N PHE A 69 -2.41 -1.20 -11.46
CA PHE A 69 -2.78 -0.35 -10.33
C PHE A 69 -1.84 -0.59 -9.13
N LEU A 70 -1.64 -1.86 -8.75
CA LEU A 70 -0.71 -2.25 -7.68
C LEU A 70 0.74 -1.83 -7.96
N ARG A 71 1.16 -1.76 -9.24
CA ARG A 71 2.50 -1.32 -9.63
C ARG A 71 2.71 0.17 -9.46
N LYS A 72 1.69 0.97 -9.78
CA LYS A 72 1.76 2.43 -9.75
C LYS A 72 1.53 3.01 -8.35
N ASN A 73 0.73 2.32 -7.53
CA ASN A 73 0.17 2.90 -6.31
C ASN A 73 0.59 2.13 -5.06
N GLN A 74 0.98 2.88 -4.02
CA GLN A 74 1.31 2.38 -2.68
C GLN A 74 0.43 3.09 -1.64
N ASN A 75 -0.87 2.81 -1.69
CA ASN A 75 -1.85 3.42 -0.80
C ASN A 75 -2.94 2.41 -0.40
N ILE A 76 -3.90 2.83 0.43
CA ILE A 76 -4.98 1.96 0.90
C ILE A 76 -5.80 1.32 -0.23
N TYR A 77 -6.02 2.04 -1.34
CA TYR A 77 -6.72 1.49 -2.51
C TYR A 77 -5.95 0.32 -3.12
N SER A 78 -4.62 0.39 -3.16
CA SER A 78 -3.79 -0.73 -3.61
C SER A 78 -3.95 -1.94 -2.70
N ILE A 79 -4.08 -1.76 -1.40
CA ILE A 79 -4.27 -2.87 -0.47
C ILE A 79 -5.62 -3.56 -0.76
N LEU A 80 -6.69 -2.78 -0.93
CA LEU A 80 -8.02 -3.32 -1.26
C LEU A 80 -8.04 -4.06 -2.61
N ILE A 81 -7.43 -3.46 -3.64
CA ILE A 81 -7.30 -4.09 -4.96
C ILE A 81 -6.44 -5.36 -4.88
N GLY A 82 -5.38 -5.37 -4.08
CA GLY A 82 -4.51 -6.53 -3.87
C GLY A 82 -5.22 -7.67 -3.16
N ILE A 83 -6.02 -7.39 -2.14
CA ILE A 83 -6.87 -8.40 -1.48
C ILE A 83 -7.83 -9.02 -2.50
N ASN A 84 -8.50 -8.19 -3.30
CA ASN A 84 -9.41 -8.67 -4.34
C ASN A 84 -8.69 -9.51 -5.41
N LEU A 85 -7.54 -9.05 -5.89
CA LEU A 85 -6.74 -9.76 -6.88
C LEU A 85 -6.23 -11.11 -6.34
N SER A 86 -5.78 -11.15 -5.09
CA SER A 86 -5.35 -12.38 -4.45
C SER A 86 -6.51 -13.39 -4.35
N LYS A 87 -7.70 -12.93 -3.96
CA LYS A 87 -8.92 -13.77 -3.97
C LYS A 87 -9.22 -14.31 -5.35
N GLN A 88 -9.11 -13.50 -6.40
CA GLN A 88 -9.30 -13.94 -7.79
C GLN A 88 -8.28 -15.02 -8.18
N PHE A 89 -7.00 -14.85 -7.86
CA PHE A 89 -5.99 -15.87 -8.11
C PHE A 89 -6.21 -17.15 -7.30
N PHE A 90 -6.65 -17.04 -6.04
CA PHE A 90 -6.99 -18.19 -5.21
C PHE A 90 -8.12 -19.02 -5.83
N LEU A 91 -9.20 -18.38 -6.30
CA LEU A 91 -10.31 -19.06 -6.97
C LEU A 91 -9.87 -19.75 -8.26
N GLN A 92 -8.89 -19.19 -8.97
CA GLN A 92 -8.27 -19.79 -10.15
C GLN A 92 -7.21 -20.87 -9.80
N LYS A 93 -7.05 -21.24 -8.53
CA LYS A 93 -6.01 -22.14 -8.02
C LYS A 93 -4.57 -21.68 -8.30
N LYS A 94 -4.36 -20.40 -8.64
CA LYS A 94 -3.05 -19.78 -8.87
C LYS A 94 -2.44 -19.32 -7.55
N TYR A 95 -2.20 -20.26 -6.63
CA TYR A 95 -1.84 -19.96 -5.24
C TYR A 95 -0.54 -19.15 -5.09
N THR A 96 0.48 -19.41 -5.91
CA THR A 96 1.73 -18.65 -5.88
C THR A 96 1.48 -17.17 -6.18
N GLN A 97 0.72 -16.86 -7.24
CA GLN A 97 0.37 -15.48 -7.57
C GLN A 97 -0.49 -14.82 -6.48
N ALA A 98 -1.40 -15.58 -5.87
CA ALA A 98 -2.20 -15.09 -4.75
C ALA A 98 -1.31 -14.71 -3.53
N ILE A 99 -0.31 -15.54 -3.22
CA ILE A 99 0.67 -15.29 -2.16
C ILE A 99 1.53 -14.06 -2.49
N ASP A 100 2.04 -13.95 -3.72
CA ASP A 100 2.92 -12.84 -4.12
C ASP A 100 2.20 -11.49 -3.99
N VAL A 101 0.93 -11.44 -4.39
CA VAL A 101 0.09 -10.23 -4.23
C VAL A 101 -0.09 -9.89 -2.75
N LEU A 102 -0.40 -10.87 -1.90
CA LEU A 102 -0.59 -10.62 -0.47
C LEU A 102 0.71 -10.18 0.22
N LYS A 103 1.84 -10.80 -0.08
CA LYS A 103 3.15 -10.39 0.44
C LYS A 103 3.49 -8.97 0.03
N ARG A 104 3.20 -8.60 -1.21
CA ARG A 104 3.42 -7.24 -1.70
C ARG A 104 2.61 -6.21 -0.91
N ILE A 105 1.32 -6.44 -0.73
CA ILE A 105 0.48 -5.49 0.00
C ILE A 105 0.77 -5.50 1.52
N LEU A 106 1.28 -6.61 2.06
CA LEU A 106 1.70 -6.71 3.45
C LEU A 106 2.86 -5.75 3.78
N ILE A 107 3.75 -5.50 2.81
CA ILE A 107 4.90 -4.58 2.99
C ILE A 107 4.46 -3.12 3.13
N ILE A 108 3.34 -2.74 2.50
CA ILE A 108 2.89 -1.33 2.43
C ILE A 108 1.74 -1.00 3.38
N THR A 109 1.19 -1.99 4.09
CA THR A 109 0.08 -1.75 5.03
C THR A 109 0.62 -1.41 6.40
N GLU A 110 0.03 -0.40 7.03
CA GLU A 110 0.42 0.05 8.38
C GLU A 110 -0.65 -0.25 9.43
N GLU A 111 -1.91 -0.46 9.00
CA GLU A 111 -3.02 -0.73 9.91
C GLU A 111 -2.98 -2.19 10.41
N GLU A 112 -3.01 -2.36 11.73
CA GLU A 112 -2.76 -3.64 12.41
C GLU A 112 -3.79 -4.72 12.03
N ASN A 113 -5.09 -4.39 12.02
CA ASN A 113 -6.11 -5.36 11.69
C ASN A 113 -6.00 -5.83 10.23
N LEU A 114 -5.63 -4.93 9.33
CA LEU A 114 -5.42 -5.23 7.92
C LEU A 114 -4.17 -6.09 7.72
N ILE A 115 -3.10 -5.85 8.48
CA ILE A 115 -1.92 -6.73 8.55
C ILE A 115 -2.35 -8.14 8.97
N LEU A 116 -3.11 -8.26 10.05
CA LEU A 116 -3.58 -9.56 10.57
C LEU A 116 -4.51 -10.26 9.58
N TYR A 117 -5.41 -9.51 8.94
CA TYR A 117 -6.28 -10.03 7.89
C TYR A 117 -5.50 -10.55 6.69
N ILE A 118 -4.47 -9.84 6.23
CA ILE A 118 -3.59 -10.28 5.13
C ILE A 118 -2.82 -11.54 5.54
N LYS A 119 -2.25 -11.57 6.75
CA LYS A 119 -1.57 -12.73 7.33
C LYS A 119 -2.50 -13.96 7.39
N LEU A 120 -3.74 -13.79 7.82
CA LEU A 120 -4.72 -14.87 7.85
C LEU A 120 -5.00 -15.42 6.45
N ASN A 121 -5.13 -14.56 5.45
CA ASN A 121 -5.33 -15.00 4.07
C ASN A 121 -4.10 -15.73 3.51
N LEU A 122 -2.88 -15.30 3.86
CA LEU A 122 -1.67 -16.05 3.55
C LEU A 122 -1.72 -17.46 4.16
N VAL A 123 -2.04 -17.58 5.46
CA VAL A 123 -2.20 -18.88 6.15
C VAL A 123 -3.21 -19.77 5.42
N LYS A 124 -4.39 -19.24 5.07
CA LYS A 124 -5.42 -19.97 4.32
C LYS A 124 -4.90 -20.51 3.00
N ILE A 125 -4.15 -19.70 2.24
CA ILE A 125 -3.60 -20.12 0.93
C ILE A 125 -2.51 -21.17 1.11
N TYR A 126 -1.58 -20.97 2.06
CA TYR A 126 -0.52 -21.94 2.37
C TYR A 126 -1.09 -23.29 2.78
N VAL A 127 -2.09 -23.29 3.66
CA VAL A 127 -2.82 -24.51 4.05
C VAL A 127 -3.46 -25.18 2.85
N LYS A 128 -4.11 -24.42 1.96
CA LYS A 128 -4.72 -24.98 0.74
C LYS A 128 -3.68 -25.57 -0.22
N LYS A 129 -2.48 -24.98 -0.28
CA LYS A 129 -1.33 -25.47 -1.05
C LYS A 129 -0.61 -26.65 -0.39
N LYS A 130 -1.01 -27.07 0.83
CA LYS A 130 -0.32 -28.04 1.69
C LYS A 130 1.11 -27.62 2.08
N ASP A 131 1.40 -26.34 2.01
CA ASP A 131 2.69 -25.77 2.38
C ASP A 131 2.61 -25.24 3.82
N PHE A 132 2.76 -26.15 4.79
CA PHE A 132 2.41 -25.89 6.17
C PHE A 132 3.47 -25.11 6.96
N SER A 133 4.74 -25.11 6.54
CA SER A 133 5.80 -24.42 7.29
C SER A 133 5.57 -22.90 7.31
N PRO A 134 5.40 -22.23 6.15
CA PRO A 134 5.16 -20.78 6.13
C PRO A 134 3.87 -20.37 6.84
N ALA A 135 2.84 -21.23 6.80
CA ALA A 135 1.60 -20.98 7.55
C ALA A 135 1.85 -20.95 9.07
N LEU A 136 2.62 -21.92 9.59
CA LEU A 136 2.96 -21.97 11.01
C LEU A 136 3.87 -20.81 11.43
N ASP A 137 4.80 -20.40 10.57
CA ASP A 137 5.66 -19.25 10.83
C ASP A 137 4.85 -17.97 10.99
N ILE A 138 3.87 -17.73 10.10
CA ILE A 138 2.97 -16.58 10.22
C ILE A 138 2.19 -16.64 11.53
N ILE A 139 1.59 -17.79 11.87
CA ILE A 139 0.80 -17.97 13.10
C ILE A 139 1.64 -17.63 14.35
N ARG A 140 2.92 -18.01 14.38
CA ARG A 140 3.81 -17.72 15.53
C ARG A 140 4.07 -16.24 15.75
N THR A 141 3.92 -15.41 14.71
CA THR A 141 4.14 -13.96 14.81
C THR A 141 2.90 -13.17 15.26
N VAL A 142 1.77 -13.84 15.47
CA VAL A 142 0.50 -13.18 15.85
C VAL A 142 0.37 -13.18 17.36
N ASN A 143 0.53 -12.00 17.97
CA ASN A 143 0.40 -11.79 19.42
C ASN A 143 -0.86 -11.00 19.81
N ASN A 144 -1.68 -10.59 18.83
CA ASN A 144 -2.91 -9.84 19.07
C ASN A 144 -3.99 -10.74 19.68
N SER A 145 -4.54 -10.34 20.83
CA SER A 145 -5.49 -11.16 21.61
C SER A 145 -6.77 -11.49 20.85
N GLU A 146 -7.34 -10.54 20.12
CA GLU A 146 -8.60 -10.69 19.38
C GLU A 146 -8.47 -11.69 18.23
N TRP A 147 -7.32 -11.69 17.56
CA TRP A 147 -7.07 -12.57 16.41
C TRP A 147 -6.44 -13.90 16.80
N ASN A 148 -5.80 -14.00 17.96
CA ASN A 148 -5.01 -15.17 18.35
C ASN A 148 -5.84 -16.46 18.31
N GLU A 149 -7.09 -16.43 18.82
CA GLU A 149 -7.95 -17.62 18.81
C GLU A 149 -8.12 -18.19 17.40
N LEU A 150 -8.41 -17.32 16.42
CA LEU A 150 -8.59 -17.71 15.02
C LEU A 150 -7.31 -18.31 14.42
N PHE A 151 -6.13 -17.73 14.70
CA PHE A 151 -4.87 -18.29 14.24
C PHE A 151 -4.52 -19.63 14.95
N GLN A 152 -4.86 -19.80 16.23
CA GLN A 152 -4.67 -21.07 16.93
C GLN A 152 -5.57 -22.18 16.39
N GLN A 153 -6.79 -21.87 15.93
CA GLN A 153 -7.65 -22.84 15.24
C GLN A 153 -6.96 -23.39 13.98
N TYR A 154 -6.37 -22.52 13.15
CA TYR A 154 -5.58 -22.96 11.99
C TYR A 154 -4.33 -23.76 12.39
N LYS A 155 -3.64 -23.39 13.48
CA LYS A 155 -2.52 -24.17 14.00
C LYS A 155 -2.93 -25.60 14.34
N LYS A 156 -4.02 -25.77 15.09
CA LYS A 156 -4.57 -27.09 15.44
C LYS A 156 -4.90 -27.89 14.18
N PHE A 157 -5.59 -27.27 13.23
CA PHE A 157 -5.92 -27.91 11.94
C PHE A 157 -4.67 -28.40 11.18
N ILE A 158 -3.64 -27.56 11.07
CA ILE A 158 -2.39 -27.90 10.40
C ILE A 158 -1.69 -29.08 11.07
N LEU A 159 -1.61 -29.07 12.40
CA LEU A 159 -0.97 -30.15 13.17
C LEU A 159 -1.70 -31.49 13.01
N LEU A 160 -3.04 -31.48 12.97
CA LEU A 160 -3.83 -32.67 12.68
C LEU A 160 -3.57 -33.20 11.27
N LYS A 161 -3.52 -32.32 10.27
CA LYS A 161 -3.23 -32.71 8.88
C LYS A 161 -1.83 -33.29 8.70
N LYS A 162 -0.82 -32.71 9.36
CA LYS A 162 0.56 -33.24 9.33
C LYS A 162 0.69 -34.65 9.91
N ARG A 163 -0.11 -35.01 10.92
CA ARG A 163 -0.10 -36.36 11.52
C ARG A 163 -0.79 -37.42 10.67
N SER A 164 -1.63 -37.01 9.72
CA SER A 164 -2.38 -37.91 8.82
C SER A 164 -1.69 -38.16 7.47
N GLN A 165 -0.48 -37.61 7.27
CA GLN A 165 0.36 -37.80 6.09
C GLN A 165 1.54 -38.69 6.46
#